data_AF-A0A545BK58-F1
#
_entry.id   AF-A0A545BK58-F1
#
_cell.length_a   1.000
_cell.length_b   1.000
_cell.length_c   1.000
_cell.angle_alpha   90.00
_cell.angle_beta   90.00
_cell.angle_gamma   90.00
#
_symmetry.space_group_name_H-M   'P 1'
#
loop_
_entity.id
_entity.type
_entity.pdbx_description
1 polymer ?
#
loop_
_entity_poly.entity_id
_entity_poly.type
_entity_poly.pdbx_seq_one_letter_code
_entity_poly.pdbx_strand_id
1 'polypeptide(L)'
;MSSQPRGDTPVARDSPWHKILTHRPPGDGSREAAARRFAERGITPEQVSAVIADGGDALYSAAAEGKPGWAEPFGGPLAVALLAAEVSIFAAHLNSRASGVRSAAVAELLDEYSAVTVAGELGVARQKVYEIARAGLRPPYIEQVPWRAS
;
A
#
# COMPACT_ATOMS: atom_id res chain seq x y z
N MET A 1 -8.52 7.16 -42.53
CA MET A 1 -7.71 7.30 -41.30
C MET A 1 -8.66 7.67 -40.18
N SER A 2 -9.21 6.67 -39.47
CA SER A 2 -10.18 6.90 -38.40
C SER A 2 -9.44 7.16 -37.09
N SER A 3 -9.44 8.40 -36.63
CA SER A 3 -9.01 8.75 -35.28
C SER A 3 -10.11 8.38 -34.28
N GLN A 4 -9.84 7.43 -33.39
CA GLN A 4 -10.65 7.25 -32.19
C GLN A 4 -10.37 8.40 -31.21
N PRO A 5 -11.37 8.98 -30.55
CA PRO A 5 -11.14 9.89 -29.44
C PRO A 5 -10.79 9.06 -28.20
N ARG A 6 -9.54 9.16 -27.76
CA ARG A 6 -9.11 8.68 -26.45
C ARG A 6 -9.86 9.51 -25.41
N GLY A 7 -10.85 8.92 -24.76
CA GLY A 7 -11.55 9.52 -23.63
C GLY A 7 -10.65 9.57 -22.40
N ASP A 8 -9.59 10.37 -22.44
CA ASP A 8 -8.82 10.74 -21.26
C ASP A 8 -9.63 11.80 -20.53
N THR A 9 -10.68 11.38 -19.82
CA THR A 9 -11.25 12.25 -18.79
C THR A 9 -10.26 12.22 -17.62
N PRO A 10 -9.61 13.34 -17.28
CA PRO A 10 -8.75 13.39 -16.11
C PRO A 10 -9.62 13.07 -14.91
N VAL A 11 -9.23 12.05 -14.14
CA VAL A 11 -9.87 11.77 -12.87
C VAL A 11 -9.68 13.02 -12.02
N ALA A 12 -10.77 13.75 -11.74
CA ALA A 12 -10.70 15.00 -10.98
C ALA A 12 -9.92 14.77 -9.67
N ARG A 13 -9.12 15.76 -9.24
CA ARG A 13 -8.28 15.65 -8.02
C ARG A 13 -9.07 15.27 -6.77
N ASP A 14 -10.37 15.58 -6.74
CA ASP A 14 -11.29 15.26 -5.64
C ASP A 14 -12.04 13.92 -5.82
N SER A 15 -11.63 13.09 -6.78
CA SER A 15 -12.24 11.77 -6.98
C SER A 15 -12.01 10.86 -5.77
N PRO A 16 -13.00 10.03 -5.39
CA PRO A 16 -12.82 8.99 -4.37
C PRO A 16 -11.57 8.13 -4.61
N TRP A 17 -11.21 7.87 -5.88
CA TRP A 17 -9.99 7.17 -6.25
C TRP A 17 -8.71 7.83 -5.75
N HIS A 18 -8.65 9.17 -5.74
CA HIS A 18 -7.49 9.90 -5.25
C HIS A 18 -7.28 9.72 -3.74
N LYS A 19 -8.37 9.57 -2.98
CA LYS A 19 -8.34 9.36 -1.52
C LYS A 19 -7.94 7.94 -1.14
N ILE A 20 -8.37 6.94 -1.91
CA ILE A 20 -8.11 5.53 -1.60
C ILE A 20 -6.70 5.11 -2.04
N LEU A 21 -6.24 5.65 -3.17
CA LEU A 21 -4.95 5.33 -3.77
C LEU A 21 -3.84 6.31 -3.36
N THR A 22 -3.94 6.93 -2.18
CA THR A 22 -2.98 7.92 -1.66
C THR A 22 -1.57 7.36 -1.52
N HIS A 23 -1.44 6.05 -1.34
CA HIS A 23 -0.16 5.35 -1.25
C HIS A 23 0.61 5.32 -2.56
N ARG A 24 -0.06 5.50 -3.71
CA ARG A 24 0.61 5.61 -5.01
C ARG A 24 1.16 7.03 -5.19
N PRO A 25 2.40 7.21 -5.69
CA PRO A 25 2.99 8.53 -5.89
C PRO A 25 2.10 9.43 -6.76
N PRO A 26 1.96 10.72 -6.41
CA PRO A 26 1.31 11.67 -7.31
C PRO A 26 2.22 11.95 -8.52
N GLY A 27 1.62 12.12 -9.70
CA GLY A 27 2.30 12.66 -10.88
C GLY A 27 3.07 11.65 -11.75
N ASP A 28 3.13 10.37 -11.40
CA ASP A 28 3.70 9.31 -12.26
C ASP A 28 2.65 8.57 -13.12
N GLY A 29 1.38 8.93 -12.99
CA GLY A 29 0.25 8.32 -13.72
C GLY A 29 -0.18 6.95 -13.18
N SER A 30 0.51 6.39 -12.17
CA SER A 30 0.22 5.06 -11.63
C SER A 30 -1.12 5.00 -10.92
N ARG A 31 -1.53 6.11 -10.29
CA ARG A 31 -2.81 6.24 -9.58
C ARG A 31 -3.99 6.21 -10.53
N GLU A 32 -3.94 6.99 -11.60
CA GLU A 32 -4.95 7.06 -12.65
C GLU A 32 -5.04 5.73 -13.42
N ALA A 33 -3.88 5.12 -13.71
CA ALA A 33 -3.82 3.82 -14.35
C ALA A 33 -4.42 2.70 -13.48
N ALA A 34 -4.27 2.77 -12.15
CA ALA A 34 -4.91 1.84 -11.22
C ALA A 34 -6.42 2.07 -11.16
N ALA A 35 -6.86 3.31 -10.97
CA ALA A 35 -8.28 3.67 -10.94
C ALA A 35 -9.02 3.22 -12.22
N ARG A 36 -8.41 3.43 -13.39
CA ARG A 36 -8.96 2.96 -14.67
C ARG A 36 -9.08 1.44 -14.73
N ARG A 37 -8.04 0.70 -14.33
CA ARG A 37 -8.07 -0.78 -14.30
C ARG A 37 -9.17 -1.32 -13.39
N PHE A 38 -9.43 -0.69 -12.25
CA PHE A 38 -10.53 -1.07 -11.37
C PHE A 38 -11.89 -0.73 -12.00
N ALA A 39 -12.06 0.49 -12.50
CA ALA A 39 -13.31 0.94 -13.10
C ALA A 39 -13.72 0.11 -14.34
N GLU A 40 -12.77 -0.26 -15.21
CA GLU A 40 -13.00 -1.15 -16.36
C GLU A 40 -13.50 -2.55 -15.97
N ARG A 41 -13.36 -2.92 -14.69
CA ARG A 41 -13.83 -4.20 -14.12
C ARG A 41 -15.06 -4.05 -13.22
N GLY A 42 -15.66 -2.87 -13.18
CA GLY A 42 -16.80 -2.58 -12.30
C GLY A 42 -16.43 -2.55 -10.82
N ILE A 43 -15.14 -2.50 -10.48
CA ILE A 43 -14.68 -2.39 -9.10
C ILE A 43 -14.80 -0.93 -8.68
N THR A 44 -15.55 -0.68 -7.61
CA THR A 44 -15.78 0.67 -7.10
C THR A 44 -14.66 1.11 -6.15
N PRO A 45 -14.48 2.42 -5.93
CA PRO A 45 -13.55 2.91 -4.92
C PRO A 45 -13.81 2.31 -3.54
N GLU A 46 -15.07 2.16 -3.16
CA GLU A 46 -15.48 1.63 -1.86
C GLU A 46 -15.05 0.18 -1.68
N GLN A 47 -15.10 -0.64 -2.74
CA GLN A 47 -14.60 -2.01 -2.70
C GLN A 47 -13.08 -2.06 -2.51
N VAL A 48 -12.32 -1.21 -3.20
CA VAL A 48 -10.86 -1.12 -3.00
C VAL A 48 -10.54 -0.62 -1.58
N SER A 49 -11.29 0.36 -1.09
CA SER A 49 -11.16 0.88 0.28
C SER A 49 -11.38 -0.22 1.32
N ALA A 50 -12.43 -1.03 1.15
CA ALA A 50 -12.75 -2.12 2.06
C ALA A 50 -11.64 -3.19 2.10
N VAL A 51 -11.14 -3.59 0.93
CA VAL A 51 -10.04 -4.56 0.82
C VAL A 51 -8.71 -4.03 1.40
N ILE A 52 -8.45 -2.73 1.25
CA ILE A 52 -7.26 -2.12 1.86
C ILE A 52 -7.43 -2.05 3.39
N ALA A 53 -8.63 -1.74 3.87
CA ALA A 53 -8.93 -1.58 5.29
C ALA A 53 -8.90 -2.91 6.07
N ASP A 54 -9.33 -4.02 5.45
CA ASP A 54 -9.25 -5.36 6.04
C ASP A 54 -7.92 -6.08 5.76
N GLY A 55 -7.00 -5.45 5.03
CA GLY A 55 -5.70 -6.03 4.68
C GLY A 55 -5.79 -7.24 3.74
N GLY A 56 -6.91 -7.42 3.04
CA GLY A 56 -7.17 -8.55 2.16
C GLY A 56 -7.68 -9.80 2.87
N ASP A 57 -8.12 -9.70 4.13
CA ASP A 57 -8.58 -10.85 4.93
C ASP A 57 -9.78 -11.57 4.29
N ALA A 58 -10.75 -10.83 3.74
CA ALA A 58 -11.87 -11.43 3.02
C ALA A 58 -11.42 -12.19 1.76
N LEU A 59 -10.44 -11.66 1.02
CA LEU A 59 -9.88 -12.31 -0.17
C LEU A 59 -9.13 -13.60 0.21
N TYR A 60 -8.32 -13.52 1.26
CA TYR A 60 -7.57 -14.67 1.78
C TYR A 60 -8.51 -15.79 2.21
N SER A 61 -9.53 -15.45 3.01
CA SER A 61 -10.52 -16.42 3.51
C SER A 61 -11.24 -17.13 2.36
N ALA A 62 -11.73 -16.38 1.36
CA ALA A 62 -12.40 -16.97 0.20
C ALA A 62 -11.49 -17.87 -0.65
N ALA A 63 -10.23 -17.46 -0.85
CA ALA A 63 -9.25 -18.25 -1.58
C ALA A 63 -8.87 -19.53 -0.83
N ALA A 64 -8.72 -19.46 0.50
CA ALA A 64 -8.39 -20.60 1.36
C ALA A 64 -9.53 -21.62 1.44
N GLU A 65 -10.80 -21.18 1.41
CA GLU A 65 -11.95 -22.09 1.32
C GLU A 65 -11.99 -22.89 0.02
N GLY A 66 -11.46 -22.33 -1.08
CA GLY A 66 -11.25 -23.05 -2.35
C GLY A 66 -12.53 -23.51 -3.07
N LYS A 67 -13.71 -22.97 -2.71
CA LYS A 67 -14.98 -23.35 -3.34
C LYS A 67 -15.00 -22.97 -4.82
N PRO A 68 -15.61 -23.78 -5.72
CA PRO A 68 -15.85 -23.37 -7.10
C PRO A 68 -16.58 -22.01 -7.15
N GLY A 69 -16.07 -21.08 -7.95
CA GLY A 69 -16.64 -19.73 -8.05
C GLY A 69 -16.35 -18.80 -6.86
N TRP A 70 -15.39 -19.13 -5.98
CA TRP A 70 -15.03 -18.31 -4.82
C TRP A 70 -14.69 -16.84 -5.16
N ALA A 71 -14.21 -16.58 -6.38
CA ALA A 71 -13.81 -15.25 -6.83
C ALA A 71 -14.99 -14.41 -7.36
N GLU A 72 -16.13 -15.03 -7.68
CA GLU A 72 -17.29 -14.35 -8.28
C GLU A 72 -17.83 -13.20 -7.43
N PRO A 73 -17.94 -13.30 -6.08
CA PRO A 73 -18.36 -12.18 -5.23
C PRO A 73 -17.46 -10.94 -5.34
N PHE A 74 -16.23 -11.11 -5.79
CA PHE A 74 -15.24 -10.04 -5.95
C PHE A 74 -15.10 -9.55 -7.40
N GLY A 75 -15.92 -10.05 -8.34
CA GLY A 75 -15.81 -9.72 -9.77
C GLY A 75 -14.93 -10.68 -10.57
N GLY A 76 -14.69 -11.88 -10.05
CA GLY A 76 -13.95 -12.95 -10.72
C GLY A 76 -12.44 -12.94 -10.47
N PRO A 77 -11.70 -13.95 -10.98
CA PRO A 77 -10.29 -14.17 -10.61
C PRO A 77 -9.36 -13.00 -10.90
N LEU A 78 -9.57 -12.27 -12.00
CA LEU A 78 -8.76 -11.11 -12.34
C LEU A 78 -9.03 -9.92 -11.41
N ALA A 79 -10.28 -9.72 -10.99
CA ALA A 79 -10.62 -8.68 -10.02
C ALA A 79 -9.94 -8.95 -8.68
N VAL A 80 -9.97 -10.20 -8.21
CA VAL A 80 -9.23 -10.62 -7.01
C VAL A 80 -7.73 -10.37 -7.17
N ALA A 81 -7.13 -10.74 -8.30
CA ALA A 81 -5.70 -10.53 -8.52
C ALA A 81 -5.32 -9.04 -8.49
N LEU A 82 -6.15 -8.16 -9.05
CA LEU A 82 -5.95 -6.71 -9.00
C LEU A 82 -6.06 -6.16 -7.57
N LEU A 83 -7.08 -6.60 -6.83
CA LEU A 83 -7.29 -6.19 -5.44
C LEU A 83 -6.15 -6.66 -4.53
N ALA A 84 -5.72 -7.92 -4.64
CA ALA A 84 -4.59 -8.46 -3.88
C ALA A 84 -3.26 -7.77 -4.24
N ALA A 85 -3.06 -7.39 -5.51
CA ALA A 85 -1.92 -6.59 -5.92
C ALA A 85 -1.92 -5.21 -5.25
N GLU A 86 -3.09 -4.58 -5.10
CA GLU A 86 -3.22 -3.30 -4.41
C GLU A 86 -2.89 -3.40 -2.92
N VAL A 87 -3.37 -4.46 -2.25
CA VAL A 87 -3.00 -4.75 -0.84
C VAL A 87 -1.49 -4.88 -0.71
N SER A 88 -0.84 -5.60 -1.63
CA SER A 88 0.61 -5.80 -1.60
C SER A 88 1.39 -4.49 -1.76
N ILE A 89 0.94 -3.62 -2.67
CA ILE A 89 1.55 -2.30 -2.89
C ILE A 89 1.36 -1.42 -1.65
N PHE A 90 0.14 -1.40 -1.10
CA PHE A 90 -0.14 -0.66 0.12
C PHE A 90 0.72 -1.15 1.31
N ALA A 91 0.84 -2.47 1.49
CA ALA A 91 1.67 -3.08 2.52
C ALA A 91 3.15 -2.72 2.36
N ALA A 92 3.66 -2.66 1.12
CA ALA A 92 5.03 -2.22 0.85
C ALA A 92 5.27 -0.77 1.32
N HIS A 93 4.33 0.15 1.06
CA HIS A 93 4.44 1.52 1.54
C HIS A 93 4.31 1.64 3.06
N LEU A 94 3.45 0.84 3.69
CA LEU A 94 3.36 0.76 5.14
C LEU A 94 4.67 0.25 5.77
N ASN A 95 5.26 -0.80 5.19
CA ASN A 95 6.53 -1.36 5.64
C ASN A 95 7.66 -0.34 5.50
N SER A 96 7.75 0.37 4.36
CA SER A 96 8.71 1.46 4.17
C SER A 96 8.55 2.56 5.23
N ARG A 97 7.30 2.94 5.55
CA ARG A 97 7.01 3.92 6.61
C ARG A 97 7.49 3.43 7.97
N ALA A 98 7.11 2.21 8.36
CA ALA A 98 7.48 1.61 9.64
C ALA A 98 9.01 1.48 9.76
N SER A 99 9.70 1.08 8.68
CA SER A 99 11.15 1.03 8.63
C SER A 99 11.79 2.40 8.83
N GLY A 100 11.22 3.46 8.24
CA GLY A 100 11.70 4.83 8.42
C GLY A 100 11.52 5.34 9.85
N VAL A 101 10.35 5.08 10.47
CA VAL A 101 10.11 5.40 11.89
C VAL A 101 11.09 4.66 12.80
N ARG A 102 11.27 3.35 12.55
CA ARG A 102 12.26 2.53 13.28
C ARG A 102 13.67 3.08 13.12
N SER A 103 14.03 3.52 11.92
CA SER A 103 15.34 4.13 11.66
C SER A 103 15.58 5.37 12.51
N ALA A 104 14.62 6.30 12.52
CA ALA A 104 14.70 7.53 13.31
C ALA A 104 14.81 7.24 14.82
N ALA A 105 13.95 6.35 15.34
CA ALA A 105 13.99 5.97 16.74
C ALA A 105 15.32 5.30 17.14
N VAL A 106 15.88 4.46 16.27
CA VAL A 106 17.18 3.82 16.54
C VAL A 106 18.33 4.82 16.51
N ALA A 107 18.27 5.85 15.67
CA ALA A 107 19.26 6.92 15.67
C ALA A 107 19.25 7.65 17.02
N GLU A 108 18.08 8.04 17.53
CA GLU A 108 17.94 8.68 18.86
C GLU A 108 18.41 7.75 19.99
N LEU A 109 18.06 6.46 19.95
CA LEU A 109 18.50 5.50 20.97
C LEU A 109 20.03 5.32 21.00
N LEU A 110 20.73 5.50 19.88
CA LEU A 110 22.20 5.42 19.84
C LEU A 110 22.89 6.64 20.45
N ASP A 111 22.16 7.74 20.66
CA ASP A 111 22.67 8.91 21.39
C ASP A 111 22.64 8.67 22.92
N GLU A 112 21.72 7.83 23.41
CA GLU A 112 21.52 7.56 24.83
C GLU A 112 22.11 6.21 25.30
N TYR A 113 22.11 5.21 24.43
CA TYR A 113 22.47 3.82 24.77
C TYR A 113 23.55 3.26 23.86
N SER A 114 24.27 2.26 24.38
CA SER A 114 25.22 1.51 23.56
C SER A 114 24.50 0.70 22.48
N ALA A 115 25.13 0.53 21.31
CA ALA A 115 24.58 -0.29 20.23
C ALA A 115 24.35 -1.76 20.63
N VAL A 116 25.04 -2.27 21.65
CA VAL A 116 24.82 -3.63 22.19
C VAL A 116 23.52 -3.69 22.97
N THR A 117 23.25 -2.67 23.80
CA THR A 117 21.99 -2.55 24.54
C THR A 117 20.82 -2.47 23.58
N VAL A 118 20.88 -1.57 22.59
CA VAL A 118 19.83 -1.40 21.57
C VAL A 118 19.63 -2.69 20.75
N ALA A 119 20.71 -3.39 20.40
CA ALA A 119 20.64 -4.67 19.71
C ALA A 119 19.89 -5.74 20.51
N GLY A 120 20.15 -5.82 21.83
CA GLY A 120 19.48 -6.73 22.75
C GLY A 120 17.97 -6.50 22.81
N GLU A 121 17.55 -5.25 22.98
CA GLU A 121 16.13 -4.87 23.04
C GLU A 121 15.40 -5.11 21.71
N LEU A 122 16.07 -4.86 20.58
CA LEU A 122 15.46 -5.02 19.25
C LEU A 122 15.55 -6.46 18.69
N GLY A 123 16.23 -7.37 19.37
CA GLY A 123 16.44 -8.74 18.89
C GLY A 123 17.21 -8.81 17.57
N VAL A 124 18.16 -7.90 17.33
CA VAL A 124 18.96 -7.87 16.09
C VAL A 124 20.46 -7.88 16.39
N ALA A 125 21.28 -8.19 15.39
CA ALA A 125 22.73 -8.06 15.52
C ALA A 125 23.15 -6.59 15.68
N ARG A 126 24.23 -6.34 16.44
CA ARG A 126 24.80 -4.99 16.63
C ARG A 126 25.05 -4.25 15.31
N GLN A 127 25.61 -4.92 14.30
CA GLN A 127 25.84 -4.32 12.98
C GLN A 127 24.53 -3.82 12.35
N LYS A 128 23.44 -4.56 12.56
CA LYS A 128 22.13 -4.21 12.02
C LYS A 128 21.56 -2.94 12.64
N VAL A 129 21.90 -2.63 13.89
CA VAL A 129 21.50 -1.39 14.57
C VAL A 129 22.01 -0.16 13.82
N TYR A 130 23.30 -0.15 13.43
CA TYR A 130 23.87 0.96 12.67
C TYR A 130 23.31 1.05 11.25
N GLU A 131 23.04 -0.08 10.59
CA GLU A 131 22.35 -0.09 9.30
C GLU A 131 20.95 0.52 9.39
N ILE A 132 20.20 0.16 10.43
CA ILE A 132 18.87 0.71 10.70
C ILE A 132 18.97 2.22 10.94
N ALA A 133 19.86 2.68 11.82
CA ALA A 133 20.03 4.11 12.12
C ALA A 133 20.37 4.94 10.86
N ARG A 134 21.21 4.39 9.98
CA ARG A 134 21.67 5.09 8.76
C ARG A 134 20.61 5.18 7.65
N ALA A 135 19.62 4.29 7.66
CA ALA A 135 18.60 4.25 6.62
C ALA A 135 17.82 5.58 6.51
N GLY A 136 17.50 6.20 7.64
CA GLY A 136 16.67 7.40 7.76
C GLY A 136 15.22 7.19 7.32
N LEU A 137 14.43 8.26 7.46
CA LEU A 137 13.08 8.34 6.91
C LEU A 137 13.17 8.74 5.43
N ARG A 138 13.20 7.75 4.51
CA ARG A 138 13.35 7.98 3.06
C ARG A 138 12.10 7.55 2.28
N PRO A 139 11.61 8.35 1.33
CA PRO A 139 10.57 7.95 0.39
C PRO A 139 10.97 6.71 -0.43
N PRO A 140 10.01 5.97 -1.02
CA PRO A 140 8.57 6.25 -1.02
C PRO A 140 7.84 5.56 0.15
N TYR A 141 7.30 6.35 1.06
CA TYR A 141 6.34 5.90 2.07
C TYR A 141 5.04 6.67 1.93
N ILE A 142 3.94 6.06 2.35
CA ILE A 142 2.65 6.72 2.42
C ILE A 142 2.64 7.73 3.59
N GLU A 143 2.25 8.98 3.33
CA GLU A 143 2.19 10.01 4.38
C GLU A 143 1.08 9.71 5.39
N GLN A 144 -0.12 9.37 4.92
CA GLN A 144 -1.29 9.10 5.76
C GLN A 144 -2.06 7.88 5.24
N VAL A 145 -2.57 7.05 6.15
CA VAL A 145 -3.43 5.92 5.77
C VAL A 145 -4.79 6.41 5.23
N PRO A 146 -5.40 5.69 4.26
CA PRO A 146 -6.64 6.15 3.62
C PRO A 146 -7.84 6.35 4.57
N TRP A 147 -7.85 5.67 5.72
CA TRP A 147 -8.95 5.73 6.71
C TRP A 147 -8.69 6.72 7.86
N ARG A 148 -7.58 7.46 7.85
CA ARG A 148 -7.38 8.52 8.84
C ARG A 148 -8.33 9.66 8.49
N ALA A 149 -9.34 9.90 9.34
CA ALA A 149 -10.22 11.05 9.21
C ALA A 149 -9.35 12.33 9.17
N SER A 150 -9.55 13.14 8.13
CA SER A 150 -8.97 14.49 8.02
C SER A 150 -9.62 15.44 9.02
#